data_AF-A0A4S2EPV3-F1
#
_entry.id   AF-A0A4S2EPV3-F1
#
_cell.length_a   1.000
_cell.length_b   1.000
_cell.length_c   1.000
_cell.angle_alpha   90.00
_cell.angle_beta   90.00
_cell.angle_gamma   90.00
#
_symmetry.space_group_name_H-M   'P 1'
#
loop_
_entity.id
_entity.type
_entity.pdbx_description
1 polymer ?
#
loop_
_entity_poly.entity_id
_entity_poly.type
_entity_poly.pdbx_seq_one_letter_code
_entity_poly.pdbx_strand_id
1 'polypeptide(L)'
;MAIYEQYAFLLTNTGLCRIYDMRKDLFVASLILASAHAKNHANNACFGVEYPKDNNKFPALYISECEAPHRCYVENITEYGSRLIQIIQFRIENKPQAVHDWIVDRETNHIYAVTQLYPFNKERNGFATQIVKFNLPSINIPQVILSDVDIEDSFEVFFPHILQGGVIHNHTLYLPSGASADSQVQYGKEKAIVIIDLKEKKIKRIIDVQDILNNEPEGGAFWGKSLIISCAPKGLYQFFLKDE
;
A
#
# COMPACT_ATOMS: atom_id res chain seq x y z
N MET A 1 -2.50 5.89 -0.17
CA MET A 1 -3.33 6.55 0.87
C MET A 1 -3.36 5.68 2.13
N ALA A 2 -3.47 6.27 3.33
CA ALA A 2 -3.76 5.54 4.58
C ALA A 2 -4.93 6.20 5.35
N ILE A 3 -5.69 5.42 6.14
CA ILE A 3 -6.78 5.94 6.99
C ILE A 3 -6.59 5.42 8.41
N TYR A 4 -6.72 6.31 9.40
CA TYR A 4 -6.82 5.96 10.82
C TYR A 4 -7.99 6.68 11.46
N GLU A 5 -8.96 5.93 11.98
CA GLU A 5 -10.23 6.44 12.49
C GLU A 5 -10.93 7.36 11.47
N GLN A 6 -11.03 8.66 11.74
CA GLN A 6 -11.59 9.66 10.83
C GLN A 6 -10.56 10.36 9.92
N TYR A 7 -9.27 10.13 10.12
CA TYR A 7 -8.22 10.87 9.42
C TYR A 7 -7.74 10.10 8.19
N ALA A 8 -7.84 10.74 7.02
CA ALA A 8 -7.25 10.25 5.78
C ALA A 8 -5.92 10.96 5.50
N PHE A 9 -4.91 10.17 5.16
CA PHE A 9 -3.55 10.60 4.81
C PHE A 9 -3.34 10.31 3.33
N LEU A 10 -3.36 11.37 2.52
CA LEU A 10 -3.15 11.31 1.08
C LEU A 10 -1.71 11.70 0.78
N LEU A 11 -0.94 10.73 0.29
CA LEU A 11 0.45 10.92 -0.09
C LEU A 11 0.49 11.22 -1.59
N THR A 12 1.39 12.09 -1.99
CA THR A 12 1.72 12.29 -3.41
C THR A 12 3.19 11.99 -3.64
N ASN A 13 3.57 11.94 -4.92
CA ASN A 13 4.96 11.97 -5.34
C ASN A 13 5.75 13.04 -4.59
N THR A 14 7.03 12.75 -4.39
CA THR A 14 7.99 13.56 -3.63
C THR A 14 7.76 13.67 -2.12
N GLY A 15 6.81 12.93 -1.56
CA GLY A 15 6.63 12.82 -0.11
C GLY A 15 5.82 13.92 0.56
N LEU A 16 4.94 14.61 -0.18
CA LEU A 16 3.92 15.47 0.43
C LEU A 16 2.79 14.60 1.00
N CYS A 17 2.38 14.86 2.24
CA CYS A 17 1.23 14.23 2.86
C CYS A 17 0.18 15.30 3.22
N ARG A 18 -1.06 15.07 2.79
CA ARG A 18 -2.23 15.87 3.16
C ARG A 18 -3.14 15.08 4.09
N ILE A 19 -3.56 15.70 5.18
CA ILE A 19 -4.41 15.09 6.20
C ILE A 19 -5.78 15.74 6.15
N TYR A 20 -6.82 14.90 6.10
CA TYR A 20 -8.22 15.31 6.10
C TYR A 20 -8.98 14.60 7.22
N ASP A 21 -9.87 15.32 7.91
CA ASP A 21 -10.87 14.75 8.80
C ASP A 21 -12.12 14.44 7.97
N MET A 22 -12.32 13.16 7.65
CA MET A 22 -13.42 12.68 6.81
C MET A 22 -14.79 12.81 7.46
N ARG A 23 -14.88 12.95 8.79
CA ARG A 23 -16.18 13.18 9.46
C ARG A 23 -16.66 14.62 9.29
N LYS A 24 -15.72 15.55 9.14
CA LYS A 24 -16.00 16.99 9.03
C LYS A 24 -15.81 17.53 7.62
N ASP A 25 -15.38 16.70 6.69
CA ASP A 25 -14.93 17.08 5.35
C ASP A 25 -13.94 18.26 5.41
N LEU A 26 -12.99 18.17 6.35
CA LEU A 26 -12.11 19.28 6.71
C LEU A 26 -10.65 18.96 6.39
N PHE A 27 -9.98 19.86 5.68
CA PHE A 27 -8.52 19.85 5.57
C PHE A 27 -7.90 20.17 6.95
N VAL A 28 -7.05 19.27 7.42
CA VAL A 28 -6.41 19.38 8.74
C VAL A 28 -5.01 19.96 8.60
N ALA A 29 -4.18 19.36 7.74
CA ALA A 29 -2.78 19.74 7.61
C ALA A 29 -2.18 19.28 6.27
N SER A 30 -1.06 19.90 5.92
CA SER A 30 -0.19 19.47 4.83
C SER A 30 1.25 19.53 5.32
N LEU A 31 1.97 18.43 5.20
CA LEU A 31 3.33 18.29 5.71
C LEU A 31 4.21 17.50 4.74
N ILE A 32 5.52 17.67 4.90
CA ILE A 32 6.53 16.90 4.17
C ILE A 32 6.93 15.70 5.02
N LEU A 33 6.88 14.51 4.44
CA LEU A 33 7.32 13.27 5.07
C LEU A 33 8.83 13.28 5.30
N ALA A 34 9.29 12.57 6.33
CA ALA A 34 10.72 12.47 6.61
C ALA A 34 11.48 11.68 5.53
N SER A 35 10.79 10.78 4.83
CA SER A 35 11.27 10.07 3.64
C SER A 35 11.08 10.83 2.33
N ALA A 36 10.68 12.10 2.37
CA ALA A 36 10.50 12.91 1.17
C ALA A 36 11.80 12.99 0.36
N HIS A 37 11.69 12.68 -0.93
CA HIS A 37 12.80 12.73 -1.87
C HIS A 37 12.25 12.98 -3.27
N ALA A 38 12.99 13.71 -4.10
CA ALA A 38 12.53 14.14 -5.43
C ALA A 38 12.17 12.98 -6.38
N LYS A 39 12.73 11.79 -6.12
CA LYS A 39 12.45 10.54 -6.85
C LYS A 39 11.55 9.57 -6.10
N ASN A 40 11.11 9.91 -4.88
CA ASN A 40 10.27 8.99 -4.11
C ASN A 40 8.86 8.99 -4.72
N HIS A 41 8.49 7.82 -5.23
CA HIS A 41 7.12 7.47 -5.58
C HIS A 41 6.59 6.56 -4.47
N ALA A 42 5.72 7.13 -3.64
CA ALA A 42 5.11 6.41 -2.52
C ALA A 42 3.99 5.51 -3.05
N ASN A 43 4.30 4.26 -3.38
CA ASN A 43 3.33 3.36 -4.03
C ASN A 43 2.15 3.03 -3.11
N ASN A 44 2.45 2.81 -1.83
CA ASN A 44 1.47 2.46 -0.82
C ASN A 44 1.79 3.12 0.53
N ALA A 45 0.75 3.35 1.32
CA ALA A 45 0.89 3.75 2.71
C ALA A 45 -0.14 3.04 3.58
N CYS A 46 0.24 2.60 4.78
CA CYS A 46 -0.68 1.98 5.73
C CYS A 46 -0.23 2.23 7.17
N PHE A 47 -1.17 2.20 8.11
CA PHE A 47 -0.84 2.31 9.53
C PHE A 47 -0.44 0.95 10.11
N GLY A 48 0.52 0.97 11.04
CA GLY A 48 0.91 -0.20 11.81
C GLY A 48 0.05 -0.46 13.04
N VAL A 49 0.61 -1.23 13.96
CA VAL A 49 -0.01 -1.56 15.26
C VAL A 49 0.60 -0.71 16.38
N GLU A 50 1.93 -0.54 16.39
CA GLU A 50 2.64 0.17 17.44
C GLU A 50 2.55 1.69 17.30
N TYR A 51 2.50 2.35 18.46
CA TYR A 51 2.54 3.80 18.59
C TYR A 51 3.95 4.27 18.96
N PRO A 52 4.52 5.27 18.25
CA PRO A 52 5.77 5.89 18.65
C PRO A 52 5.64 6.52 20.06
N LYS A 53 6.72 6.50 20.85
CA LYS A 53 6.74 6.94 22.27
C LYS A 53 6.08 8.30 22.55
N ASP A 54 6.20 9.24 21.62
CA ASP A 54 5.75 10.63 21.78
C ASP A 54 4.51 10.96 20.92
N ASN A 55 3.84 9.93 20.40
CA ASN A 55 2.65 10.08 19.58
C ASN A 55 1.63 9.02 19.99
N ASN A 56 0.55 9.48 20.61
CA ASN A 56 -0.57 8.64 21.03
C ASN A 56 -1.82 8.82 20.14
N LYS A 57 -1.72 9.64 19.08
CA LYS A 57 -2.86 9.94 18.20
C LYS A 57 -2.88 9.05 16.97
N PHE A 58 -1.70 8.74 16.41
CA PHE A 58 -1.58 7.88 15.23
C PHE A 58 -0.54 6.78 15.48
N PRO A 59 -0.82 5.53 15.08
CA PRO A 59 0.22 4.51 14.97
C PRO A 59 1.32 4.94 13.99
N ALA A 60 2.43 4.21 13.98
CA ALA A 60 3.46 4.42 12.97
C ALA A 60 2.90 4.25 11.55
N LEU A 61 3.31 5.12 10.63
CA LEU A 61 2.92 5.10 9.22
C LEU A 61 3.99 4.39 8.40
N TYR A 62 3.61 3.33 7.69
CA TYR A 62 4.46 2.54 6.81
C TYR A 62 4.25 3.02 5.37
N ILE A 63 5.33 3.32 4.67
CA ILE A 63 5.32 3.95 3.34
C ILE A 63 6.24 3.15 2.43
N SER A 64 5.70 2.71 1.29
CA SER A 64 6.43 1.91 0.30
C SER A 64 7.18 2.82 -0.65
N GLU A 65 8.49 2.62 -0.75
CA GLU A 65 9.31 3.21 -1.81
C GLU A 65 9.17 2.34 -3.07
N CYS A 66 8.49 2.83 -4.11
CA CYS A 66 8.28 2.04 -5.33
C CYS A 66 9.59 1.78 -6.08
N GLU A 67 10.48 2.76 -6.11
CA GLU A 67 11.75 2.69 -6.83
C GLU A 67 12.84 2.02 -5.99
N ALA A 68 13.88 1.50 -6.65
CA ALA A 68 15.04 0.96 -5.96
C ALA A 68 15.61 2.01 -4.98
N PRO A 69 15.88 1.62 -3.72
CA PRO A 69 16.08 0.25 -3.23
C PRO A 69 14.86 -0.45 -2.58
N HIS A 70 13.61 -0.06 -2.91
CA HIS A 70 12.38 -0.77 -2.51
C HIS A 70 12.16 -0.90 -1.00
N ARG A 71 12.49 0.16 -0.25
CA ARG A 71 12.36 0.19 1.20
C ARG A 71 10.90 0.34 1.64
N CYS A 72 10.62 -0.09 2.86
CA CYS A 72 9.52 0.47 3.65
C CYS A 72 10.08 1.51 4.60
N TYR A 73 9.63 2.75 4.48
CA TYR A 73 9.88 3.79 5.49
C TYR A 73 8.79 3.73 6.55
N VAL A 74 9.19 3.75 7.81
CA VAL A 74 8.29 3.78 8.94
C VAL A 74 8.48 5.10 9.66
N GLU A 75 7.41 5.90 9.73
CA GLU A 75 7.44 7.26 10.22
C GLU A 75 6.51 7.46 11.42
N ASN A 76 6.98 8.23 12.40
CA ASN A 76 6.14 8.85 13.40
C ASN A 76 5.52 10.12 12.81
N ILE A 77 4.25 10.04 12.43
CA ILE A 77 3.52 11.14 11.79
C ILE A 77 2.52 11.79 12.75
N THR A 78 2.50 13.13 12.76
CA THR A 78 1.53 13.95 13.48
C THR A 78 0.91 14.98 12.53
N GLU A 79 -0.06 15.77 13.00
CA GLU A 79 -0.59 16.89 12.21
C GLU A 79 0.43 18.02 11.96
N TYR A 80 1.55 18.02 12.70
CA TYR A 80 2.55 19.09 12.68
C TYR A 80 3.83 18.71 11.92
N GLY A 81 4.06 17.42 11.71
CA GLY A 81 5.29 16.95 11.07
C GLY A 81 5.44 15.44 11.12
N SER A 82 6.50 14.96 10.46
CA SER A 82 6.85 13.56 10.38
C SER A 82 8.32 13.32 10.73
N ARG A 83 8.60 12.16 11.35
CA ARG A 83 9.96 11.74 11.70
C ARG A 83 10.18 10.28 11.33
N LEU A 84 11.23 9.99 10.57
CA LEU A 84 11.62 8.62 10.24
C LEU A 84 12.07 7.89 11.52
N ILE A 85 11.52 6.70 11.76
CA ILE A 85 11.83 5.89 12.96
C ILE A 85 12.39 4.52 12.62
N GLN A 86 12.04 3.95 11.46
CA GLN A 86 12.55 2.68 11.01
C GLN A 86 12.61 2.61 9.48
N ILE A 87 13.55 1.82 8.96
CA ILE A 87 13.61 1.40 7.56
C ILE A 87 13.58 -0.13 7.53
N ILE A 88 12.70 -0.70 6.70
CA ILE A 88 12.63 -2.14 6.45
C ILE A 88 13.07 -2.42 5.01
N GLN A 89 13.85 -3.47 4.82
CA GLN A 89 14.25 -4.00 3.52
C GLN A 89 14.06 -5.51 3.48
N PHE A 90 13.87 -6.07 2.29
CA PHE A 90 13.82 -7.50 2.06
C PHE A 90 15.02 -7.97 1.23
N ARG A 91 15.67 -9.06 1.65
CA ARG A 91 16.78 -9.70 0.93
C ARG A 91 16.63 -11.21 0.89
N ILE A 92 17.01 -11.83 -0.21
CA ILE A 92 17.18 -13.29 -0.30
C ILE A 92 18.64 -13.53 -0.65
N GLU A 93 19.34 -14.38 0.09
CA GLU A 93 20.78 -14.64 -0.11
C GLU A 93 21.62 -13.34 -0.17
N ASN A 94 21.33 -12.38 0.70
CA ASN A 94 21.90 -11.02 0.73
C ASN A 94 21.63 -10.13 -0.50
N LYS A 95 20.83 -10.59 -1.48
CA LYS A 95 20.44 -9.79 -2.64
C LYS A 95 19.16 -9.02 -2.35
N PRO A 96 19.13 -7.69 -2.53
CA PRO A 96 17.91 -6.90 -2.43
C PRO A 96 16.80 -7.46 -3.30
N GLN A 97 15.61 -7.61 -2.72
CA GLN A 97 14.41 -7.97 -3.47
C GLN A 97 13.61 -6.70 -3.79
N ALA A 98 12.98 -6.69 -4.97
CA ALA A 98 12.01 -5.66 -5.29
C ALA A 98 10.74 -5.88 -4.47
N VAL A 99 10.21 -4.79 -3.91
CA VAL A 99 8.91 -4.75 -3.24
C VAL A 99 8.23 -3.45 -3.68
N HIS A 100 7.09 -3.58 -4.35
CA HIS A 100 6.35 -2.40 -4.81
C HIS A 100 5.43 -1.90 -3.69
N ASP A 101 4.73 -2.82 -3.03
CA ASP A 101 3.81 -2.51 -1.94
C ASP A 101 4.16 -3.28 -0.67
N TRP A 102 4.52 -2.52 0.35
CA TRP A 102 4.54 -2.95 1.74
C TRP A 102 3.16 -2.70 2.35
N ILE A 103 2.54 -3.75 2.86
CA ILE A 103 1.17 -3.71 3.38
C ILE A 103 1.13 -4.37 4.76
N VAL A 104 0.77 -3.60 5.78
CA VAL A 104 0.63 -4.11 7.14
C VAL A 104 -0.78 -4.68 7.34
N ASP A 105 -0.84 -5.92 7.82
CA ASP A 105 -2.05 -6.51 8.40
C ASP A 105 -2.04 -6.28 9.91
N ARG A 106 -2.84 -5.31 10.34
CA ARG A 106 -2.95 -4.90 11.74
C ARG A 106 -3.73 -5.91 12.59
N GLU A 107 -4.58 -6.73 11.98
CA GLU A 107 -5.41 -7.71 12.69
C GLU A 107 -4.56 -8.90 13.14
N THR A 108 -3.55 -9.24 12.34
CA THR A 108 -2.69 -10.40 12.61
C THR A 108 -1.25 -10.02 13.00
N ASN A 109 -0.90 -8.73 12.98
CA ASN A 109 0.45 -8.22 13.27
C ASN A 109 1.53 -8.74 12.31
N HIS A 110 1.23 -8.71 11.01
CA HIS A 110 2.14 -9.10 9.94
C HIS A 110 2.37 -7.97 8.96
N ILE A 111 3.45 -8.07 8.18
CA ILE A 111 3.70 -7.23 7.02
C ILE A 111 3.87 -8.11 5.79
N TYR A 112 3.29 -7.65 4.68
CA TYR A 112 3.35 -8.32 3.39
C TYR A 112 4.19 -7.49 2.43
N ALA A 113 5.11 -8.16 1.75
CA ALA A 113 5.78 -7.65 0.57
C ALA A 113 5.03 -8.14 -0.67
N VAL A 114 4.50 -7.20 -1.45
CA VAL A 114 3.79 -7.49 -2.70
C VAL A 114 4.61 -6.98 -3.87
N THR A 115 4.92 -7.88 -4.79
CA THR A 115 5.83 -7.62 -5.91
C THR A 115 5.24 -8.13 -7.20
N GLN A 116 5.11 -7.24 -8.18
CA GLN A 116 4.74 -7.63 -9.53
C GLN A 116 6.00 -8.01 -10.31
N LEU A 117 6.05 -9.25 -10.78
CA LEU A 117 7.18 -9.79 -11.51
C LEU A 117 7.04 -9.44 -13.01
N TYR A 118 8.08 -8.80 -13.55
CA TYR A 118 8.16 -8.41 -14.95
C TYR A 118 8.98 -9.42 -15.76
N PRO A 119 8.71 -9.54 -17.08
CA PRO A 119 7.72 -8.79 -17.87
C PRO A 119 6.30 -9.37 -17.80
N PHE A 120 5.32 -8.62 -18.36
CA PHE A 120 3.98 -9.14 -18.63
C PHE A 120 4.04 -10.43 -19.44
N ASN A 121 3.40 -11.49 -18.95
CA ASN A 121 3.29 -12.76 -19.65
C ASN A 121 2.08 -12.71 -20.58
N LYS A 122 2.36 -12.65 -21.89
CA LYS A 122 1.35 -12.58 -22.96
C LYS A 122 0.52 -13.85 -23.10
N GLU A 123 1.10 -15.02 -22.85
CA GLU A 123 0.41 -16.31 -22.99
C GLU A 123 -0.65 -16.50 -21.91
N ARG A 124 -0.36 -16.02 -20.70
CA ARG A 124 -1.29 -16.07 -19.56
C ARG A 124 -2.12 -14.79 -19.41
N ASN A 125 -1.84 -13.76 -20.22
CA ASN A 125 -2.45 -12.43 -20.20
C ASN A 125 -2.37 -11.77 -18.80
N GLY A 126 -1.15 -11.54 -18.30
CA GLY A 126 -0.98 -10.86 -17.02
C GLY A 126 0.41 -10.82 -16.43
N PHE A 127 0.48 -10.39 -15.18
CA PHE A 127 1.69 -10.35 -14.39
C PHE A 127 1.62 -11.41 -13.30
N ALA A 128 2.72 -12.14 -13.08
CA ALA A 128 2.88 -12.91 -11.85
C ALA A 128 3.10 -11.90 -10.72
N THR A 129 2.36 -12.04 -9.63
CA THR A 129 2.46 -11.18 -8.45
C THR A 129 2.77 -12.05 -7.25
N GLN A 130 3.97 -11.88 -6.71
CA GLN A 130 4.45 -12.55 -5.52
C GLN A 130 3.98 -11.81 -4.26
N ILE A 131 3.50 -12.57 -3.28
CA ILE A 131 3.06 -12.07 -1.98
C ILE A 131 3.82 -12.86 -0.93
N VAL A 132 4.65 -12.16 -0.15
CA VAL A 132 5.48 -12.76 0.91
C VAL A 132 5.07 -12.19 2.26
N LYS A 133 4.82 -13.06 3.23
CA LYS A 133 4.36 -12.72 4.59
C LYS A 133 5.51 -12.80 5.58
N PHE A 134 5.62 -11.78 6.43
CA PHE A 134 6.55 -11.73 7.56
C PHE A 134 5.83 -11.32 8.84
N ASN A 135 6.41 -11.66 9.99
CA ASN A 135 6.05 -10.98 11.23
C ASN A 135 6.32 -9.47 11.12
N LEU A 136 5.44 -8.65 11.69
CA LEU A 136 5.66 -7.21 11.74
C LEU A 136 6.82 -6.89 12.71
N PRO A 137 7.93 -6.30 12.25
CA PRO A 137 9.06 -5.97 13.13
C PRO A 137 8.68 -4.88 14.13
N SER A 138 9.29 -4.91 15.32
CA SER A 138 9.07 -3.83 16.29
C SER A 138 9.59 -2.49 15.77
N ILE A 139 8.82 -1.42 15.91
CA ILE A 139 9.22 -0.06 15.50
C ILE A 139 10.43 0.50 16.29
N ASN A 140 10.87 -0.19 17.35
CA ASN A 140 12.05 0.19 18.13
C ASN A 140 13.37 -0.24 17.49
N ILE A 141 13.34 -1.01 16.40
CA ILE A 141 14.52 -1.43 15.65
C ILE A 141 14.70 -0.50 14.44
N PRO A 142 15.67 0.42 14.42
CA PRO A 142 15.71 1.47 13.39
C PRO A 142 15.99 0.96 11.97
N GLN A 143 16.63 -0.20 11.84
CA GLN A 143 16.98 -0.82 10.56
C GLN A 143 16.64 -2.31 10.64
N VAL A 144 15.77 -2.77 9.75
CA VAL A 144 15.35 -4.17 9.68
C VAL A 144 15.66 -4.68 8.28
N ILE A 145 16.35 -5.82 8.22
CA ILE A 145 16.54 -6.58 6.99
C ILE A 145 15.83 -7.91 7.20
N LEU A 146 14.65 -8.05 6.58
CA LEU A 146 13.95 -9.31 6.49
C LEU A 146 14.69 -10.21 5.49
N SER A 147 14.83 -11.48 5.82
CA SER A 147 15.44 -12.47 4.92
C SER A 147 14.57 -13.70 4.69
N ASP A 148 15.08 -14.63 3.89
CA ASP A 148 14.53 -15.97 3.66
C ASP A 148 14.14 -16.72 4.94
N VAL A 149 14.87 -16.54 6.05
CA VAL A 149 14.55 -17.21 7.33
C VAL A 149 13.36 -16.58 8.05
N ASP A 150 13.00 -15.35 7.70
CA ASP A 150 11.89 -14.60 8.30
C ASP A 150 10.56 -14.82 7.54
N ILE A 151 10.60 -15.48 6.38
CA ILE A 151 9.41 -15.76 5.56
C ILE A 151 8.52 -16.76 6.30
N GLU A 152 7.31 -16.32 6.64
CA GLU A 152 6.31 -17.22 7.23
C GLU A 152 5.46 -17.92 6.17
N ASP A 153 5.18 -17.22 5.07
CA ASP A 153 4.40 -17.75 3.96
C ASP A 153 4.73 -16.99 2.67
N SER A 154 4.57 -17.65 1.53
CA SER A 154 4.79 -17.04 0.22
C SER A 154 3.95 -17.76 -0.84
N PHE A 155 3.31 -16.98 -1.71
CA PHE A 155 2.55 -17.50 -2.85
C PHE A 155 2.51 -16.49 -3.99
N GLU A 156 2.08 -16.97 -5.15
CA GLU A 156 1.92 -16.16 -6.36
C GLU A 156 0.48 -16.21 -6.85
N VAL A 157 -0.01 -15.06 -7.32
CA VAL A 157 -1.25 -14.95 -8.09
C VAL A 157 -0.96 -14.29 -9.43
N PHE A 158 -1.90 -14.40 -10.36
CA PHE A 158 -1.70 -13.92 -11.72
C PHE A 158 -2.91 -13.12 -12.20
N PHE A 159 -2.70 -11.85 -12.58
CA PHE A 159 -3.77 -10.95 -13.06
C PHE A 159 -3.22 -9.87 -14.02
N PRO A 160 -4.05 -9.26 -14.89
CA PRO A 160 -3.56 -8.41 -15.97
C PRO A 160 -3.23 -6.96 -15.58
N HIS A 161 -3.63 -6.50 -14.39
CA HIS A 161 -3.57 -5.10 -13.99
C HIS A 161 -2.25 -4.72 -13.29
N ILE A 162 -1.81 -3.48 -13.44
CA ILE A 162 -0.64 -2.96 -12.71
C ILE A 162 -1.00 -2.60 -11.26
N LEU A 163 -0.03 -2.75 -10.34
CA LEU A 163 -0.19 -2.41 -8.92
C LEU A 163 -0.24 -0.90 -8.70
N GLN A 164 -1.08 -0.46 -7.76
CA GLN A 164 -1.19 0.94 -7.33
C GLN A 164 -1.40 1.04 -5.81
N GLY A 165 -0.75 0.17 -5.04
CA GLY A 165 -0.98 0.07 -3.61
C GLY A 165 -2.17 -0.83 -3.23
N GLY A 166 -2.34 -1.02 -1.92
CA GLY A 166 -3.33 -1.96 -1.41
C GLY A 166 -3.50 -1.94 0.10
N VAL A 167 -4.55 -2.60 0.54
CA VAL A 167 -4.93 -2.72 1.95
C VAL A 167 -5.39 -4.13 2.26
N ILE A 168 -5.05 -4.60 3.46
CA ILE A 168 -5.56 -5.85 4.00
C ILE A 168 -6.67 -5.54 5.01
N HIS A 169 -7.77 -6.27 4.89
CA HIS A 169 -8.86 -6.27 5.86
C HIS A 169 -9.50 -7.66 5.89
N ASN A 170 -9.78 -8.21 7.08
CA ASN A 170 -10.39 -9.53 7.26
C ASN A 170 -9.71 -10.63 6.43
N HIS A 171 -8.38 -10.72 6.52
CA HIS A 171 -7.54 -11.68 5.75
C HIS A 171 -7.68 -11.61 4.22
N THR A 172 -8.18 -10.50 3.70
CA THR A 172 -8.34 -10.26 2.26
C THR A 172 -7.49 -9.07 1.86
N LEU A 173 -6.69 -9.24 0.82
CA LEU A 173 -5.92 -8.18 0.20
C LEU A 173 -6.73 -7.55 -0.94
N TYR A 174 -6.91 -6.24 -0.86
CA TYR A 174 -7.59 -5.42 -1.85
C TYR A 174 -6.56 -4.54 -2.55
N LEU A 175 -6.42 -4.74 -3.86
CA LEU A 175 -5.50 -3.99 -4.72
C LEU A 175 -6.32 -3.16 -5.72
N PRO A 176 -6.52 -1.85 -5.47
CA PRO A 176 -6.80 -0.90 -6.53
C PRO A 176 -5.69 -1.00 -7.57
N SER A 177 -6.05 -1.12 -8.84
CA SER A 177 -5.10 -1.42 -9.92
C SER A 177 -5.50 -0.70 -11.19
N GLY A 178 -4.55 -0.48 -12.09
CA GLY A 178 -4.74 0.20 -13.36
C GLY A 178 -3.91 1.47 -13.50
N ALA A 179 -4.09 2.17 -14.62
CA ALA A 179 -3.34 3.38 -14.93
C ALA A 179 -4.27 4.52 -15.37
N SER A 180 -3.72 5.73 -15.42
CA SER A 180 -4.35 6.86 -16.11
C SER A 180 -4.51 6.57 -17.61
N ALA A 181 -5.52 7.18 -18.25
CA ALA A 181 -5.78 6.98 -19.67
C ALA A 181 -4.62 7.42 -20.58
N ASP A 182 -3.85 8.42 -20.12
CA ASP A 182 -2.70 9.00 -20.83
C ASP A 182 -1.38 8.23 -20.57
N SER A 183 -1.43 7.19 -19.74
CA SER A 183 -0.28 6.36 -19.40
C SER A 183 0.32 5.70 -20.64
N GLN A 184 1.65 5.70 -20.71
CA GLN A 184 2.42 5.04 -21.78
C GLN A 184 2.59 3.53 -21.55
N VAL A 185 2.02 3.00 -20.46
CA VAL A 185 2.11 1.58 -20.12
C VAL A 185 1.36 0.75 -21.17
N GLN A 186 2.04 -0.25 -21.73
CA GLN A 186 1.51 -1.08 -22.80
C GLN A 186 0.43 -2.07 -22.32
N TYR A 187 0.55 -2.62 -21.11
CA TYR A 187 -0.32 -3.66 -20.56
C TYR A 187 -0.80 -3.33 -19.15
N GLY A 188 -2.01 -3.75 -18.80
CA GLY A 188 -2.53 -3.62 -17.43
C GLY A 188 -3.04 -2.25 -17.02
N LYS A 189 -3.34 -1.39 -18.00
CA LYS A 189 -3.90 -0.05 -17.79
C LYS A 189 -5.36 -0.02 -17.32
N GLU A 190 -6.11 -1.09 -17.58
CA GLU A 190 -7.52 -1.19 -17.17
C GLU A 190 -7.64 -1.07 -15.65
N LYS A 191 -8.69 -0.37 -15.19
CA LYS A 191 -8.86 -0.11 -13.76
C LYS A 191 -9.74 -1.17 -13.12
N ALA A 192 -9.22 -1.79 -12.08
CA ALA A 192 -9.89 -2.85 -11.35
C ALA A 192 -9.62 -2.76 -9.84
N ILE A 193 -10.45 -3.45 -9.06
CA ILE A 193 -10.13 -3.84 -7.69
C ILE A 193 -9.88 -5.35 -7.71
N VAL A 194 -8.62 -5.76 -7.56
CA VAL A 194 -8.23 -7.17 -7.46
C VAL A 194 -8.34 -7.58 -5.98
N ILE A 195 -9.13 -8.61 -5.71
CA ILE A 195 -9.44 -9.08 -4.36
C ILE A 195 -8.85 -10.48 -4.19
N ILE A 196 -7.92 -10.63 -3.26
CA ILE A 196 -7.16 -11.87 -3.03
C ILE A 196 -7.44 -12.36 -1.62
N ASP A 197 -7.83 -13.62 -1.49
CA ASP A 197 -7.95 -14.29 -0.21
C ASP A 197 -6.56 -14.73 0.25
N LEU A 198 -6.08 -14.22 1.39
CA LEU A 198 -4.75 -14.56 1.89
C LEU A 198 -4.70 -15.95 2.54
N LYS A 199 -5.85 -16.49 2.99
CA LYS A 199 -5.92 -17.86 3.54
C LYS A 199 -5.94 -18.90 2.43
N GLU A 200 -6.78 -18.66 1.43
CA GLU A 200 -6.94 -19.57 0.29
C GLU A 200 -5.88 -19.36 -0.80
N LYS A 201 -5.07 -18.29 -0.69
CA LYS A 201 -3.95 -17.95 -1.59
C LYS A 201 -4.37 -17.83 -3.05
N LYS A 202 -5.55 -17.25 -3.29
CA LYS A 202 -6.17 -17.15 -4.62
C LYS A 202 -6.96 -15.87 -4.80
N ILE A 203 -7.09 -15.44 -6.05
CA ILE A 203 -7.97 -14.33 -6.42
C ILE A 203 -9.42 -14.76 -6.18
N LYS A 204 -10.15 -14.00 -5.35
CA LYS A 204 -11.60 -14.20 -5.12
C LYS A 204 -12.42 -13.56 -6.22
N ARG A 205 -12.04 -12.35 -6.60
CA ARG A 205 -12.78 -11.51 -7.54
C ARG A 205 -11.86 -10.45 -8.13
N ILE A 206 -12.14 -10.06 -9.36
CA ILE A 206 -11.62 -8.84 -9.97
C ILE A 206 -12.86 -8.02 -10.31
N ILE A 207 -12.96 -6.82 -9.73
CA ILE A 207 -14.09 -5.91 -9.98
C ILE A 207 -13.63 -4.87 -10.98
N ASP A 208 -14.26 -4.84 -12.15
CA ASP A 208 -14.06 -3.77 -13.13
C ASP A 208 -14.59 -2.45 -12.56
N VAL A 209 -13.75 -1.43 -12.55
CA VAL A 209 -14.09 -0.07 -12.12
C VAL A 209 -13.67 0.97 -13.16
N GLN A 210 -13.46 0.55 -14.41
CA GLN A 210 -12.97 1.38 -15.51
C GLN A 210 -13.81 2.65 -15.70
N ASP A 211 -15.12 2.48 -15.68
CA ASP A 211 -16.11 3.55 -15.88
C ASP A 211 -16.53 4.25 -14.58
N ILE A 212 -16.02 3.80 -13.42
CA ILE A 212 -16.31 4.38 -12.11
C ILE A 212 -15.22 5.36 -11.70
N LEU A 213 -13.96 4.95 -11.82
CA LEU A 213 -12.82 5.78 -11.44
C LEU A 213 -12.50 6.77 -12.57
N ASN A 214 -12.45 8.06 -12.27
CA ASN A 214 -12.10 9.08 -13.26
C ASN A 214 -10.63 9.09 -13.67
N ASN A 215 -9.73 8.51 -12.87
CA ASN A 215 -8.30 8.47 -13.14
C ASN A 215 -7.61 7.26 -12.47
N GLU A 216 -6.29 7.22 -12.55
CA GLU A 216 -5.40 6.26 -11.90
C GLU A 216 -5.68 6.15 -10.39
N PRO A 217 -5.94 4.94 -9.86
CA PRO A 217 -5.98 4.72 -8.43
C PRO A 217 -4.58 4.88 -7.81
N GLU A 218 -4.52 5.33 -6.56
CA GLU A 218 -3.29 5.68 -5.81
C GLU A 218 -3.40 5.14 -4.37
N GLY A 219 -3.70 3.85 -4.29
CA GLY A 219 -3.93 3.08 -3.08
C GLY A 219 -5.36 3.16 -2.54
N GLY A 220 -5.62 2.34 -1.54
CA GLY A 220 -6.90 2.23 -0.86
C GLY A 220 -6.73 2.02 0.63
N ALA A 221 -7.78 2.33 1.40
CA ALA A 221 -7.83 2.06 2.84
C ALA A 221 -9.28 1.89 3.28
N PHE A 222 -9.52 1.11 4.33
CA PHE A 222 -10.87 0.96 4.88
C PHE A 222 -11.23 2.11 5.82
N TRP A 223 -12.45 2.60 5.69
CA TRP A 223 -13.11 3.47 6.66
C TRP A 223 -14.42 2.84 7.09
N GLY A 224 -14.46 2.30 8.31
CA GLY A 224 -15.53 1.40 8.72
C GLY A 224 -15.61 0.19 7.80
N LYS A 225 -16.77 -0.07 7.20
CA LYS A 225 -17.01 -1.18 6.27
C LYS A 225 -16.79 -0.81 4.79
N SER A 226 -16.31 0.39 4.52
CA SER A 226 -16.17 0.89 3.16
C SER A 226 -14.71 0.92 2.75
N LEU A 227 -14.42 0.37 1.58
CA LEU A 227 -13.13 0.56 0.94
C LEU A 227 -13.12 1.95 0.29
N ILE A 228 -12.21 2.81 0.73
CA ILE A 228 -11.95 4.10 0.12
C ILE A 228 -10.79 3.93 -0.85
N ILE A 229 -10.93 4.41 -2.07
CA ILE A 229 -9.87 4.44 -3.09
C ILE A 229 -9.59 5.90 -3.44
N SER A 230 -8.31 6.26 -3.44
CA SER A 230 -7.84 7.58 -3.88
C SER A 230 -7.49 7.53 -5.36
N CYS A 231 -7.84 8.58 -6.11
CA CYS A 231 -7.37 8.78 -7.48
C CYS A 231 -6.64 10.13 -7.59
N ALA A 232 -5.42 10.14 -8.12
CA ALA A 232 -4.71 11.38 -8.43
C ALA A 232 -5.32 12.08 -9.66
N PRO A 233 -5.21 13.41 -9.81
CA PRO A 233 -4.83 14.39 -8.79
C PRO A 233 -5.97 14.70 -7.79
N LYS A 234 -7.20 14.26 -8.07
CA LYS A 234 -8.38 14.46 -7.22
C LYS A 234 -9.39 13.30 -7.38
N GLY A 235 -9.83 12.76 -6.25
CA GLY A 235 -10.97 11.84 -6.17
C GLY A 235 -10.82 10.89 -4.98
N LEU A 236 -11.86 10.79 -4.15
CA LEU A 236 -12.02 9.72 -3.18
C LEU A 236 -13.31 8.98 -3.54
N TYR A 237 -13.21 7.67 -3.74
CA TYR A 237 -14.32 6.82 -4.11
C TYR A 237 -14.60 5.85 -2.98
N GLN A 238 -15.88 5.76 -2.60
CA GLN A 238 -16.33 4.86 -1.56
C GLN A 238 -17.00 3.64 -2.17
N PHE A 239 -16.45 2.46 -1.89
CA PHE A 239 -16.99 1.19 -2.34
C PHE A 239 -17.61 0.44 -1.16
N PHE A 240 -18.86 0.04 -1.35
CA PHE A 240 -19.56 -0.91 -0.47
C PHE A 240 -19.44 -2.29 -1.09
N LEU A 241 -18.46 -3.06 -0.63
CA LEU A 241 -18.26 -4.42 -1.10
C LEU A 241 -19.33 -5.29 -0.44
N LYS A 242 -20.33 -5.70 -1.23
CA LYS A 242 -21.26 -6.75 -0.82
C LYS A 242 -20.47 -8.06 -0.80
N ASP A 243 -20.62 -8.84 0.26
CA ASP A 243 -19.98 -10.15 0.52
C ASP A 243 -18.80 -10.14 1.52
N GLU A 244 -18.96 -9.45 2.67
CA GLU A 244 -18.39 -9.88 3.96
C GLU A 244 -19.47 -10.47 4.86
#